data_AF-A0A3S8X069-F1
#
_entry.id   AF-A0A3S8X069-F1
#
_cell.length_a   1.000
_cell.length_b   1.000
_cell.length_c   1.000
_cell.angle_alpha   90.00
_cell.angle_beta   90.00
_cell.angle_gamma   90.00
#
_symmetry.space_group_name_H-M   'P 1'
#
loop_
_entity.id
_entity.type
_entity.pdbx_description
1 polymer ?
#
loop_
_entity_poly.entity_id
_entity_poly.type
_entity_poly.pdbx_seq_one_letter_code
_entity_poly.pdbx_strand_id
1 'polypeptide(L)'
;MLAGDGVTSRSEGGRSSAELAEASLGVQRVAGNSAMVQLLRKGGEQGARPPRSAGGAVARPVQRMPGSGHTTTFGPGGPLDGLDGDGNYYKFDHQHVYAVPASDAHGHVIGIGFPTNPGDEEHFARWTRQPNRIADREVWNVKLSSDELPLVYYREPAPWAGRPLYVHVHSSNEFFAIQVQVDQNTRKVIKVDGAVFGRILRRQPAYRAAARNTPGQDGVLTACLAGHPQATAARDMAQYMHGEGSNRTWHTSLGYGVRRSRESEGWSIFGSSQWWDEYGIERPGGLVSYRPPQRQQGQMPGQQAPSSSGSAHTSYPYQGGPSYPYQP
;
A
#
# COMPACT_ATOMS: atom_id res chain seq x y z
N MET A 1 47.92 -67.90 -4.48
CA MET A 1 48.56 -68.26 -3.21
C MET A 1 48.98 -66.98 -2.51
N LEU A 2 48.54 -66.80 -1.25
CA LEU A 2 49.19 -66.15 -0.09
C LEU A 2 50.18 -65.00 -0.36
N ALA A 3 50.25 -63.88 0.36
CA ALA A 3 49.59 -63.27 1.52
C ALA A 3 50.31 -61.90 1.67
N GLY A 4 49.81 -60.96 2.47
CA GLY A 4 50.67 -59.88 2.99
C GLY A 4 49.99 -58.53 3.20
N ASP A 5 49.87 -58.19 4.48
CA ASP A 5 49.21 -57.04 5.09
C ASP A 5 49.80 -55.66 4.76
N GLY A 6 48.99 -54.62 4.96
CA GLY A 6 49.43 -53.22 4.91
C GLY A 6 48.33 -52.22 5.28
N VAL A 7 47.91 -52.24 6.56
CA VAL A 7 47.03 -51.24 7.18
C VAL A 7 47.78 -49.92 7.33
N THR A 8 47.27 -48.84 6.73
CA THR A 8 47.33 -47.49 7.31
C THR A 8 46.00 -46.78 7.07
N SER A 9 45.16 -46.77 8.11
CA SER A 9 44.00 -45.90 8.23
C SER A 9 44.44 -44.45 8.42
N ARG A 10 44.16 -43.57 7.45
CA ARG A 10 44.02 -42.14 7.72
C ARG A 10 42.56 -41.83 7.92
N SER A 11 42.22 -41.46 9.15
CA SER A 11 40.97 -40.82 9.52
C SER A 11 40.92 -39.43 8.90
N GLU A 12 40.18 -39.26 7.80
CA GLU A 12 39.66 -37.94 7.47
C GLU A 12 38.41 -37.73 8.32
N GLY A 13 38.58 -36.82 9.30
CA GLY A 13 37.55 -36.48 10.26
C GLY A 13 36.28 -36.01 9.57
N GLY A 14 35.15 -36.55 10.05
CA GLY A 14 33.84 -36.02 9.75
C GLY A 14 33.78 -34.55 10.12
N ARG A 15 33.55 -33.70 9.13
CA ARG A 15 33.04 -32.36 9.37
C ARG A 15 31.58 -32.50 9.77
N SER A 16 31.26 -31.92 10.92
CA SER A 16 29.91 -31.90 11.46
C SER A 16 28.94 -31.25 10.49
N SER A 17 27.69 -31.70 10.49
CA SER A 17 26.57 -31.16 9.72
C SER A 17 26.22 -29.69 10.04
N ALA A 18 27.04 -28.99 10.82
CA ALA A 18 26.90 -27.57 11.16
C ALA A 18 27.79 -26.65 10.30
N GLU A 19 28.76 -27.17 9.54
CA GLU A 19 29.72 -26.34 8.76
C GLU A 19 29.36 -26.17 7.27
N LEU A 20 28.24 -26.75 6.82
CA LEU A 20 27.68 -26.52 5.47
C LEU A 20 26.50 -25.52 5.47
N ALA A 21 26.19 -24.90 6.62
CA ALA A 21 25.07 -23.97 6.76
C ALA A 21 25.44 -22.48 6.65
N GLU A 22 26.73 -22.11 6.62
CA GLU A 22 27.14 -20.70 6.67
C GLU A 22 27.54 -20.07 5.31
N ALA A 23 27.49 -20.83 4.21
CA ALA A 23 27.88 -20.31 2.89
C ALA A 23 26.71 -19.83 2.00
N SER A 24 25.46 -19.79 2.49
CA SER A 24 24.28 -19.47 1.64
C SER A 24 23.40 -18.32 2.15
N LEU A 25 23.88 -17.51 3.11
CA LEU A 25 23.19 -16.29 3.55
C LEU A 25 23.92 -15.06 3.03
N GLY A 26 23.83 -14.86 1.71
CA GLY A 26 24.02 -13.55 1.10
C GLY A 26 22.88 -12.62 1.51
N VAL A 27 22.85 -12.23 2.79
CA VAL A 27 21.99 -11.16 3.29
C VAL A 27 22.54 -9.86 2.70
N GLN A 28 22.09 -9.51 1.50
CA GLN A 28 22.17 -8.13 1.06
C GLN A 28 21.33 -7.30 2.05
N ARG A 29 22.02 -6.58 2.94
CA ARG A 29 21.44 -5.51 3.74
C ARG A 29 20.82 -4.51 2.77
N VAL A 30 19.51 -4.62 2.55
CA VAL A 30 18.74 -3.59 1.87
C VAL A 30 18.66 -2.39 2.82
N ALA A 31 19.61 -1.47 2.68
CA ALA A 31 19.70 -0.21 3.43
C ALA A 31 18.48 0.72 3.24
N GLY A 32 17.50 0.34 2.41
CA GLY A 32 16.33 1.14 2.06
C GLY A 32 15.30 1.35 3.17
N ASN A 33 15.30 0.56 4.25
CA ASN A 33 14.31 0.72 5.34
C ASN A 33 14.82 1.57 6.53
N SER A 34 16.14 1.81 6.64
CA SER A 34 16.70 2.52 7.80
C SER A 34 16.48 4.03 7.74
N ALA A 35 16.45 4.62 6.53
CA ALA A 35 16.20 6.06 6.36
C ALA A 35 14.74 6.44 6.71
N MET A 36 13.78 5.56 6.45
CA MET A 36 12.36 5.80 6.74
C MET A 36 12.05 5.69 8.25
N VAL A 37 12.68 4.76 8.95
CA VAL A 37 12.59 4.66 10.42
C VAL A 37 13.28 5.86 11.10
N GLN A 38 14.38 6.38 10.54
CA GLN A 38 15.07 7.56 11.08
C GLN A 38 14.35 8.90 10.79
N LEU A 39 13.68 9.05 9.64
CA LEU A 39 12.89 10.26 9.35
C LEU A 39 11.67 10.38 10.31
N LEU A 40 11.15 9.25 10.80
CA LEU A 40 9.95 9.20 11.64
C LEU A 40 10.26 9.14 13.14
N ARG A 41 11.44 8.64 13.58
CA ARG A 41 11.92 8.83 14.97
C ARG A 41 12.08 10.31 15.33
N LYS A 42 12.57 11.14 14.40
CA LYS A 42 12.64 12.60 14.60
C LYS A 42 11.27 13.28 14.71
N GLY A 43 10.19 12.65 14.24
CA GLY A 43 8.81 13.12 14.43
C GLY A 43 8.14 12.61 15.72
N GLY A 44 8.61 11.48 16.27
CA GLY A 44 7.99 10.81 17.43
C GLY A 44 8.61 11.11 18.79
N GLU A 45 9.78 11.76 18.86
CA GLU A 45 10.48 12.06 20.13
C GLU A 45 10.05 13.39 20.79
N GLN A 46 9.05 14.11 20.26
CA GLN A 46 8.41 15.21 20.99
C GLN A 46 7.33 14.65 21.93
N GLY A 47 7.79 14.23 23.10
CA GLY A 47 6.97 13.68 24.18
C GLY A 47 5.81 14.59 24.61
N ALA A 48 4.65 13.95 24.71
CA ALA A 48 3.55 14.18 25.65
C ALA A 48 3.63 15.43 26.54
N ARG A 49 2.95 16.50 26.11
CA ARG A 49 2.20 17.37 27.02
C ARG A 49 0.73 17.29 26.65
N PRO A 50 -0.20 17.18 27.62
CA PRO A 50 -1.62 17.15 27.31
C PRO A 50 -2.03 18.50 26.69
N PRO A 51 -2.88 18.50 25.64
CA PRO A 51 -3.36 19.75 25.07
C PRO A 51 -4.26 20.44 26.11
N ARG A 52 -3.92 21.69 26.44
CA ARG A 52 -4.90 22.62 26.98
C ARG A 52 -5.99 22.81 25.93
N SER A 53 -7.24 22.65 26.35
CA SER A 53 -8.43 23.04 25.61
C SER A 53 -8.30 24.50 25.15
N ALA A 54 -8.01 24.70 23.86
CA ALA A 54 -8.05 25.99 23.20
C ALA A 54 -8.95 25.85 21.96
N GLY A 55 -9.84 26.82 21.80
CA GLY A 55 -11.03 26.77 20.96
C GLY A 55 -10.81 26.52 19.47
N GLY A 56 -11.92 26.21 18.81
CA GLY A 56 -12.02 25.82 17.41
C GLY A 56 -11.26 26.75 16.46
N ALA A 57 -10.18 26.23 15.89
CA ALA A 57 -9.60 26.75 14.67
C ALA A 57 -10.39 26.19 13.50
N VAL A 58 -11.27 27.02 12.93
CA VAL A 58 -11.91 26.77 11.63
C VAL A 58 -10.80 26.66 10.59
N ALA A 59 -10.76 25.54 9.85
CA ALA A 59 -9.84 25.35 8.73
C ALA A 59 -9.97 26.53 7.75
N ARG A 60 -8.91 27.32 7.61
CA ARG A 60 -8.89 28.43 6.66
C ARG A 60 -8.92 27.86 5.24
N PRO A 61 -9.78 28.37 4.34
CA PRO A 61 -9.75 27.96 2.94
C PRO A 61 -8.39 28.27 2.33
N VAL A 62 -7.80 27.26 1.68
CA VAL A 62 -6.51 27.37 0.99
C VAL A 62 -6.63 28.41 -0.12
N GLN A 63 -5.92 29.52 0.05
CA GLN A 63 -5.92 30.63 -0.90
C GLN A 63 -5.10 30.21 -2.13
N ARG A 64 -5.74 30.14 -3.31
CA ARG A 64 -5.08 29.83 -4.58
C ARG A 64 -4.02 30.89 -4.88
N MET A 65 -2.75 30.51 -4.87
CA MET A 65 -1.66 31.35 -5.37
C MET A 65 -1.73 31.43 -6.91
N PRO A 66 -1.55 32.63 -7.51
CA PRO A 66 -1.46 32.77 -8.95
C PRO A 66 -0.10 32.26 -9.46
N GLY A 67 -0.11 31.07 -10.05
CA GLY A 67 1.07 30.43 -10.66
C GLY A 67 1.22 30.73 -12.16
N SER A 68 2.46 30.88 -12.58
CA SER A 68 2.99 31.22 -13.91
C SER A 68 2.44 30.39 -15.07
N GLY A 69 2.11 31.07 -16.17
CA GLY A 69 1.34 30.57 -17.30
C GLY A 69 2.07 29.65 -18.28
N HIS A 70 2.22 28.37 -17.92
CA HIS A 70 2.24 27.31 -18.92
C HIS A 70 0.79 26.85 -19.16
N THR A 71 0.20 27.25 -20.29
CA THR A 71 -1.10 26.75 -20.76
C THR A 71 -0.97 25.30 -21.18
N THR A 72 -0.95 24.39 -20.20
CA THR A 72 -1.07 22.96 -20.47
C THR A 72 -2.51 22.67 -20.85
N THR A 73 -2.74 22.15 -22.05
CA THR A 73 -4.05 21.62 -22.42
C THR A 73 -4.32 20.39 -21.55
N PHE A 74 -5.27 20.49 -20.63
CA PHE A 74 -5.66 19.38 -19.77
C PHE A 74 -6.53 18.40 -20.54
N GLY A 75 -6.30 17.11 -20.34
CA GLY A 75 -7.08 16.03 -20.92
C GLY A 75 -8.51 15.96 -20.36
N PRO A 76 -9.33 15.04 -20.88
CA PRO A 76 -10.71 14.85 -20.43
C PRO A 76 -10.77 14.70 -18.92
N GLY A 77 -11.51 15.53 -18.18
CA GLY A 77 -11.64 15.55 -16.72
C GLY A 77 -10.68 16.43 -15.93
N GLY A 78 -9.97 17.31 -16.65
CA GLY A 78 -9.38 18.52 -16.09
C GLY A 78 -8.13 18.30 -15.25
N PRO A 79 -7.55 19.40 -14.73
CA PRO A 79 -6.37 19.33 -13.89
C PRO A 79 -6.62 18.52 -12.61
N LEU A 80 -5.54 17.93 -12.14
CA LEU A 80 -5.41 17.33 -10.82
C LEU A 80 -4.51 18.22 -9.96
N ASP A 81 -4.77 18.20 -8.66
CA ASP A 81 -4.15 19.06 -7.67
C ASP A 81 -3.30 18.21 -6.70
N GLY A 82 -2.15 18.73 -6.27
CA GLY A 82 -1.31 18.08 -5.27
C GLY A 82 -0.22 18.98 -4.71
N LEU A 83 0.52 18.48 -3.72
CA LEU A 83 1.61 19.20 -3.04
C LEU A 83 2.93 18.43 -3.17
N ASP A 84 4.07 19.07 -3.37
CA ASP A 84 5.37 18.39 -3.29
C ASP A 84 5.84 18.18 -1.84
N GLY A 85 7.08 17.72 -1.68
CA GLY A 85 7.71 17.52 -0.36
C GLY A 85 7.83 18.80 0.47
N ASP A 86 7.93 19.95 -0.19
CA ASP A 86 8.11 21.28 0.41
C ASP A 86 6.77 22.01 0.63
N GLY A 87 5.65 21.38 0.23
CA GLY A 87 4.31 21.98 0.34
C GLY A 87 3.97 22.92 -0.81
N ASN A 88 4.78 22.98 -1.87
CA ASN A 88 4.43 23.76 -3.07
C ASN A 88 3.30 23.08 -3.81
N TYR A 89 2.36 23.88 -4.30
CA TYR A 89 1.19 23.41 -5.02
C TYR A 89 1.48 23.14 -6.51
N TYR A 90 0.97 22.03 -7.03
CA TYR A 90 1.07 21.64 -8.43
C TYR A 90 -0.30 21.34 -9.02
N LYS A 91 -0.45 21.74 -10.29
CA LYS A 91 -1.50 21.25 -11.18
C LYS A 91 -0.87 20.37 -12.25
N PHE A 92 -1.45 19.20 -12.49
CA PHE A 92 -0.94 18.25 -13.47
C PHE A 92 -2.07 17.45 -14.11
N ASP A 93 -1.78 16.78 -15.22
CA ASP A 93 -2.70 15.84 -15.86
C ASP A 93 -2.41 14.41 -15.39
N HIS A 94 -3.44 13.56 -15.34
CA HIS A 94 -3.28 12.13 -15.06
C HIS A 94 -2.29 11.42 -16.01
N GLN A 95 -2.13 11.92 -17.23
CA GLN A 95 -1.15 11.40 -18.21
C GLN A 95 0.30 11.65 -17.79
N HIS A 96 0.55 12.62 -16.90
CA HIS A 96 1.89 12.90 -16.37
C HIS A 96 2.27 12.01 -15.20
N VAL A 97 1.33 11.22 -14.67
CA VAL A 97 1.59 10.33 -13.53
C VAL A 97 2.35 9.11 -14.00
N TYR A 98 3.51 8.86 -13.40
CA TYR A 98 4.28 7.65 -13.62
C TYR A 98 3.62 6.48 -12.85
N ALA A 99 3.19 5.47 -13.60
CA ALA A 99 2.61 4.26 -13.06
C ALA A 99 3.06 3.05 -13.89
N VAL A 100 3.24 1.90 -13.22
CA VAL A 100 3.77 0.68 -13.83
C VAL A 100 2.78 -0.48 -13.66
N PRO A 101 2.54 -1.30 -14.70
CA PRO A 101 1.71 -2.48 -14.57
C PRO A 101 2.40 -3.52 -13.68
N ALA A 102 1.64 -4.16 -12.82
CA ALA A 102 2.12 -5.30 -12.03
C ALA A 102 1.56 -6.59 -12.61
N SER A 103 2.45 -7.55 -12.90
CA SER A 103 2.10 -8.80 -13.56
C SER A 103 2.43 -9.99 -12.68
N ASP A 104 1.62 -11.05 -12.78
CA ASP A 104 1.89 -12.32 -12.11
C ASP A 104 3.03 -13.12 -12.78
N ALA A 105 3.34 -14.29 -12.22
CA ALA A 105 4.35 -15.21 -12.76
C ALA A 105 4.07 -15.69 -14.20
N HIS A 106 2.83 -15.54 -14.68
CA HIS A 106 2.39 -15.93 -16.02
C HIS A 106 2.27 -14.73 -16.97
N GLY A 107 2.63 -13.52 -16.52
CA GLY A 107 2.54 -12.29 -17.31
C GLY A 107 1.15 -11.66 -17.36
N HIS A 108 0.17 -12.16 -16.59
CA HIS A 108 -1.13 -11.50 -16.49
C HIS A 108 -1.01 -10.24 -15.65
N VAL A 109 -1.50 -9.11 -16.15
CA VAL A 109 -1.57 -7.87 -15.38
C VAL A 109 -2.61 -8.05 -14.26
N ILE A 110 -2.15 -8.05 -13.00
CA ILE A 110 -2.96 -8.23 -11.79
C ILE A 110 -3.03 -6.96 -10.93
N GLY A 111 -2.32 -5.90 -11.33
CA GLY A 111 -2.28 -4.68 -10.54
C GLY A 111 -1.54 -3.53 -11.20
N ILE A 112 -1.29 -2.50 -10.40
CA ILE A 112 -0.61 -1.28 -10.79
C ILE A 112 0.21 -0.74 -9.61
N GLY A 113 1.41 -0.24 -9.90
CA GLY A 113 2.28 0.42 -8.92
C GLY A 113 2.49 1.90 -9.26
N PHE A 114 2.61 2.72 -8.21
CA PHE A 114 2.98 4.13 -8.26
C PHE A 114 4.31 4.32 -7.52
N PRO A 115 5.44 3.90 -8.12
CA PRO A 115 6.74 3.98 -7.49
C PRO A 115 7.17 5.44 -7.29
N THR A 116 7.78 5.71 -6.14
CA THR A 116 8.38 7.01 -5.81
C THR A 116 9.90 7.03 -6.01
N ASN A 117 10.51 5.86 -6.13
CA ASN A 117 11.91 5.65 -6.46
C ASN A 117 12.09 4.35 -7.29
N PRO A 118 13.24 4.12 -7.96
CA PRO A 118 13.45 2.92 -8.77
C PRO A 118 13.33 1.59 -8.02
N GLY A 119 13.71 1.55 -6.74
CA GLY A 119 13.64 0.33 -5.92
C GLY A 119 12.21 -0.12 -5.63
N ASP A 120 11.24 0.81 -5.61
CA ASP A 120 9.82 0.49 -5.43
C ASP A 120 9.29 -0.40 -6.57
N GLU A 121 9.66 -0.08 -7.81
CA GLU A 121 9.23 -0.82 -9.01
C GLU A 121 9.77 -2.25 -8.99
N GLU A 122 11.07 -2.42 -8.77
CA GLU A 122 11.71 -3.73 -8.70
C GLU A 122 11.15 -4.58 -7.55
N HIS A 123 10.97 -3.98 -6.37
CA HIS A 123 10.43 -4.68 -5.22
C HIS A 123 8.99 -5.14 -5.45
N PHE A 124 8.13 -4.28 -6.01
CA PHE A 124 6.75 -4.65 -6.28
C PHE A 124 6.62 -5.68 -7.42
N ALA A 125 7.46 -5.56 -8.46
CA ALA A 125 7.52 -6.53 -9.54
C ALA A 125 7.97 -7.92 -9.05
N ARG A 126 9.04 -7.99 -8.25
CA ARG A 126 9.49 -9.26 -7.63
C ARG A 126 8.40 -9.88 -6.78
N TRP A 127 7.72 -9.06 -5.97
CA TRP A 127 6.66 -9.53 -5.09
C TRP A 127 5.43 -10.09 -5.85
N THR A 128 4.99 -9.43 -6.93
CA THR A 128 3.84 -9.87 -7.73
C THR A 128 4.12 -11.08 -8.61
N ARG A 129 5.37 -11.24 -9.08
CA ARG A 129 5.79 -12.33 -9.96
C ARG A 129 6.04 -13.68 -9.26
N GLN A 130 5.83 -13.76 -7.95
CA GLN A 130 5.97 -15.03 -7.25
C GLN A 130 4.88 -16.02 -7.71
N PRO A 131 5.23 -17.30 -8.00
CA PRO A 131 4.27 -18.30 -8.41
C PRO A 131 3.30 -18.69 -7.27
N ASN A 132 3.79 -18.69 -6.02
CA ASN A 132 3.00 -18.99 -4.83
C ASN A 132 2.72 -17.71 -4.02
N ARG A 133 1.80 -16.87 -4.49
CA ARG A 133 1.36 -15.69 -3.73
C ARG A 133 0.50 -16.11 -2.55
N ILE A 134 1.15 -16.32 -1.40
CA ILE A 134 0.46 -16.46 -0.11
C ILE A 134 -0.42 -15.23 0.14
N ALA A 135 0.02 -14.06 -0.33
CA ALA A 135 -0.76 -12.83 -0.33
C ALA A 135 -2.09 -12.88 -1.11
N ASP A 136 -2.38 -13.91 -1.91
CA ASP A 136 -3.70 -14.09 -2.53
C ASP A 136 -4.69 -14.74 -1.54
N ARG A 137 -4.22 -15.41 -0.47
CA ARG A 137 -5.04 -16.25 0.43
C ARG A 137 -4.90 -15.95 1.92
N GLU A 138 -3.85 -15.24 2.33
CA GLU A 138 -3.56 -14.93 3.72
C GLU A 138 -3.12 -13.47 3.88
N VAL A 139 -3.40 -12.93 5.08
CA VAL A 139 -2.90 -11.65 5.56
C VAL A 139 -2.07 -11.88 6.80
N TRP A 140 -0.93 -11.20 6.88
CA TRP A 140 0.02 -11.36 7.97
C TRP A 140 -0.02 -10.14 8.89
N ASN A 141 -0.21 -10.38 10.19
CA ASN A 141 0.01 -9.36 11.21
C ASN A 141 1.45 -9.45 11.69
N VAL A 142 2.21 -8.36 11.58
CA VAL A 142 3.63 -8.38 11.89
C VAL A 142 4.02 -7.33 12.91
N LYS A 143 4.94 -7.70 13.80
CA LYS A 143 5.69 -6.74 14.60
C LYS A 143 6.92 -6.32 13.81
N LEU A 144 7.01 -5.05 13.47
CA LEU A 144 8.27 -4.46 13.02
C LEU A 144 9.19 -4.36 14.24
N SER A 145 10.24 -5.18 14.23
CA SER A 145 11.39 -5.14 15.14
C SER A 145 12.54 -4.40 14.43
N SER A 146 13.37 -3.67 15.18
CA SER A 146 14.60 -3.09 14.63
C SER A 146 15.65 -4.13 14.26
N ASP A 147 15.55 -5.35 14.82
CA ASP A 147 16.66 -6.29 14.94
C ASP A 147 16.41 -7.61 14.19
N GLU A 148 16.11 -7.51 12.89
CA GLU A 148 16.02 -8.64 11.94
C GLU A 148 14.74 -9.49 11.98
N LEU A 149 14.10 -9.54 10.81
CA LEU A 149 12.85 -10.20 10.45
C LEU A 149 11.59 -9.75 11.24
N PRO A 150 10.49 -9.39 10.55
CA PRO A 150 9.25 -9.10 11.23
C PRO A 150 8.81 -10.33 12.03
N LEU A 151 8.60 -10.17 13.34
CA LEU A 151 7.97 -11.21 14.15
C LEU A 151 6.52 -11.28 13.68
N VAL A 152 6.13 -12.42 13.10
CA VAL A 152 4.74 -12.62 12.68
C VAL A 152 3.94 -12.87 13.95
N TYR A 153 3.03 -11.95 14.29
CA TYR A 153 2.11 -12.14 15.41
C TYR A 153 1.16 -13.29 15.11
N TYR A 154 0.47 -13.22 13.97
CA TYR A 154 -0.44 -14.25 13.49
C TYR A 154 -0.72 -14.07 12.00
N ARG A 155 -1.33 -15.09 11.41
CA ARG A 155 -1.80 -15.13 10.03
C ARG A 155 -3.30 -15.38 10.05
N GLU A 156 -4.02 -14.76 9.15
CA GLU A 156 -5.46 -14.97 8.98
C GLU A 156 -5.78 -15.19 7.50
N PRO A 157 -6.87 -15.92 7.19
CA PRO A 157 -7.39 -15.98 5.83
C PRO A 157 -7.61 -14.56 5.29
N ALA A 158 -7.22 -14.35 4.04
CA ALA A 158 -7.49 -13.10 3.36
C ALA A 158 -9.00 -12.78 3.31
N PRO A 159 -9.42 -11.53 3.56
CA PRO A 159 -10.82 -11.16 3.54
C PRO A 159 -11.40 -11.02 2.12
N TRP A 160 -10.56 -11.02 1.09
CA TRP A 160 -11.00 -10.96 -0.30
C TRP A 160 -11.31 -12.35 -0.83
N ALA A 161 -12.36 -12.45 -1.64
CA ALA A 161 -12.65 -13.66 -2.40
C ALA A 161 -11.73 -13.74 -3.62
N GLY A 162 -11.04 -14.86 -3.80
CA GLY A 162 -10.25 -15.12 -5.00
C GLY A 162 -9.00 -14.23 -5.13
N ARG A 163 -8.61 -13.92 -6.36
CA ARG A 163 -7.39 -13.15 -6.64
C ARG A 163 -7.73 -11.65 -6.71
N PRO A 164 -7.22 -10.82 -5.79
CA PRO A 164 -7.56 -9.40 -5.79
C PRO A 164 -6.81 -8.64 -6.88
N LEU A 165 -7.27 -7.42 -7.15
CA LEU A 165 -6.51 -6.42 -7.90
C LEU A 165 -5.57 -5.69 -6.93
N TYR A 166 -4.26 -5.71 -7.18
CA TYR A 166 -3.30 -5.00 -6.32
C TYR A 166 -3.02 -3.58 -6.80
N VAL A 167 -3.04 -2.63 -5.88
CA VAL A 167 -2.56 -1.26 -6.09
C VAL A 167 -1.41 -1.01 -5.13
N HIS A 168 -0.22 -0.70 -5.64
CA HIS A 168 0.89 -0.26 -4.80
C HIS A 168 1.10 1.24 -4.88
N VAL A 169 1.15 1.88 -3.72
CA VAL A 169 1.47 3.30 -3.59
C VAL A 169 2.03 3.56 -2.20
N HIS A 170 2.92 4.55 -2.06
CA HIS A 170 3.31 5.04 -0.73
C HIS A 170 2.23 5.99 -0.20
N SER A 171 2.00 5.97 1.10
CA SER A 171 0.94 6.80 1.71
C SER A 171 1.24 7.18 3.14
N SER A 172 0.49 8.16 3.60
CA SER A 172 0.28 8.50 5.00
C SER A 172 -1.20 8.32 5.35
N ASN A 173 -1.62 8.85 6.50
CA ASN A 173 -3.04 8.93 6.86
C ASN A 173 -3.85 9.78 5.85
N GLU A 174 -3.25 10.81 5.26
CA GLU A 174 -4.00 11.86 4.56
C GLU A 174 -3.75 11.90 3.04
N PHE A 175 -2.63 11.33 2.58
CA PHE A 175 -2.24 11.44 1.18
C PHE A 175 -1.59 10.16 0.63
N PHE A 176 -1.61 10.08 -0.70
CA PHE A 176 -0.81 9.17 -1.51
C PHE A 176 0.35 9.92 -2.15
N ALA A 177 1.52 9.32 -2.20
CA ALA A 177 2.70 9.86 -2.88
C ALA A 177 2.87 9.20 -4.25
N ILE A 178 2.92 10.01 -5.30
CA ILE A 178 3.04 9.57 -6.69
C ILE A 178 4.16 10.33 -7.40
N GLN A 179 4.80 9.73 -8.41
CA GLN A 179 5.67 10.49 -9.30
C GLN A 179 4.86 11.16 -10.41
N VAL A 180 5.10 12.45 -10.62
CA VAL A 180 4.52 13.25 -11.70
C VAL A 180 5.65 13.84 -12.54
N GLN A 181 5.57 13.67 -13.86
CA GLN A 181 6.43 14.33 -14.82
C GLN A 181 6.06 15.82 -14.89
N VAL A 182 6.93 16.70 -14.42
CA VAL A 182 6.66 18.16 -14.36
C VAL A 182 7.26 18.93 -15.54
N ASP A 183 8.28 18.37 -16.19
CA ASP A 183 8.86 18.83 -17.45
C ASP A 183 9.45 17.61 -18.20
N GLN A 184 10.22 17.77 -19.28
CA GLN A 184 10.72 16.62 -20.06
C GLN A 184 11.69 15.70 -19.30
N ASN A 185 12.43 16.21 -18.33
CA ASN A 185 13.54 15.51 -17.69
C ASN A 185 13.37 15.35 -16.17
N THR A 186 12.34 15.98 -15.60
CA THR A 186 12.13 16.03 -14.16
C THR A 186 10.83 15.33 -13.75
N ARG A 187 10.97 14.37 -12.84
CA ARG A 187 9.85 13.81 -12.07
C ARG A 187 9.91 14.33 -10.64
N LYS A 188 8.75 14.71 -10.11
CA LYS A 188 8.60 15.09 -8.70
C LYS A 188 7.67 14.12 -7.99
N VAL A 189 7.95 13.87 -6.71
CA VAL A 189 7.00 13.18 -5.84
C VAL A 189 5.95 14.19 -5.38
N ILE A 190 4.71 13.95 -5.78
CA ILE A 190 3.54 14.76 -5.45
C ILE A 190 2.65 13.96 -4.49
N LYS A 191 2.22 14.61 -3.42
CA LYS A 191 1.25 14.16 -2.45
C LYS A 191 -0.15 14.58 -2.95
N VAL A 192 -1.05 13.61 -3.04
CA VAL A 192 -2.44 13.81 -3.46
C VAL A 192 -3.39 13.24 -2.43
N ASP A 193 -4.56 13.85 -2.25
CA ASP A 193 -5.61 13.27 -1.42
C ASP A 193 -6.20 11.99 -2.03
N GLY A 194 -7.04 11.30 -1.25
CA GLY A 194 -7.64 10.04 -1.68
C GLY A 194 -8.53 10.15 -2.92
N ALA A 195 -9.34 11.19 -3.03
CA ALA A 195 -10.25 11.37 -4.17
C ALA A 195 -9.49 11.68 -5.46
N VAL A 196 -8.46 12.52 -5.40
CA VAL A 196 -7.54 12.78 -6.51
C VAL A 196 -6.81 11.50 -6.91
N PHE A 197 -6.33 10.70 -5.96
CA PHE A 197 -5.71 9.41 -6.28
C PHE A 197 -6.69 8.44 -6.94
N GLY A 198 -7.95 8.38 -6.49
CA GLY A 198 -9.01 7.61 -7.16
C GLY A 198 -9.22 8.05 -8.62
N ARG A 199 -9.24 9.37 -8.90
CA ARG A 199 -9.32 9.93 -10.26
C ARG A 199 -8.15 9.46 -11.12
N ILE A 200 -6.94 9.51 -10.57
CA ILE A 200 -5.72 9.05 -11.24
C ILE A 200 -5.83 7.56 -11.56
N LEU A 201 -6.08 6.74 -10.54
CA LEU A 201 -6.10 5.28 -10.64
C LEU A 201 -7.06 4.79 -11.73
N ARG A 202 -8.30 5.28 -11.73
CA ARG A 202 -9.33 4.91 -12.72
C ARG A 202 -8.91 5.18 -14.17
N ARG A 203 -8.05 6.18 -14.38
CA ARG A 203 -7.58 6.61 -15.70
C ARG A 203 -6.31 5.93 -16.15
N GLN A 204 -5.65 5.16 -15.29
CA GLN A 204 -4.45 4.44 -15.68
C GLN A 204 -4.78 3.23 -16.59
N PRO A 205 -4.13 3.10 -17.75
CA PRO A 205 -4.31 1.94 -18.63
C PRO A 205 -4.04 0.60 -17.92
N ALA A 206 -3.00 0.54 -17.08
CA ALA A 206 -2.65 -0.64 -16.31
C ALA A 206 -3.75 -1.05 -15.31
N TYR A 207 -4.37 -0.09 -14.62
CA TYR A 207 -5.52 -0.36 -13.75
C TYR A 207 -6.69 -0.95 -14.53
N ARG A 208 -7.04 -0.36 -15.68
CA ARG A 208 -8.13 -0.88 -16.52
C ARG A 208 -7.84 -2.29 -17.05
N ALA A 209 -6.58 -2.57 -17.40
CA ALA A 209 -6.15 -3.91 -17.80
C ALA A 209 -6.30 -4.92 -16.65
N ALA A 210 -5.78 -4.58 -15.46
CA ALA A 210 -5.93 -5.41 -14.26
C ALA A 210 -7.41 -5.66 -13.93
N ALA A 211 -8.23 -4.61 -13.96
CA ALA A 211 -9.65 -4.70 -13.64
C ALA A 211 -10.44 -5.59 -14.59
N ARG A 212 -10.04 -5.68 -15.87
CA ARG A 212 -10.62 -6.62 -16.84
C ARG A 212 -10.21 -8.06 -16.58
N ASN A 213 -8.99 -8.29 -16.07
CA ASN A 213 -8.49 -9.63 -15.76
C ASN A 213 -9.07 -10.19 -14.45
N THR A 214 -9.61 -9.33 -13.58
CA THR A 214 -10.17 -9.74 -12.28
C THR A 214 -11.59 -9.18 -12.07
N PRO A 215 -12.56 -9.44 -12.95
CA PRO A 215 -13.89 -8.83 -12.86
C PRO A 215 -14.57 -9.20 -11.53
N GLY A 216 -15.11 -8.18 -10.84
CA GLY A 216 -15.84 -8.36 -9.58
C GLY A 216 -14.99 -8.77 -8.36
N GLN A 217 -13.67 -8.92 -8.51
CA GLN A 217 -12.79 -9.22 -7.38
C GLN A 217 -12.58 -7.98 -6.50
N ASP A 218 -12.14 -8.17 -5.27
CA ASP A 218 -11.77 -7.05 -4.40
C ASP A 218 -10.49 -6.35 -4.87
N GLY A 219 -10.27 -5.14 -4.38
CA GLY A 219 -9.02 -4.40 -4.54
C GLY A 219 -8.22 -4.41 -3.25
N VAL A 220 -6.90 -4.61 -3.35
CA VAL A 220 -5.97 -4.53 -2.22
C VAL A 220 -5.00 -3.39 -2.47
N LEU A 221 -5.08 -2.38 -1.60
CA LEU A 221 -4.18 -1.25 -1.57
C LEU A 221 -2.99 -1.59 -0.67
N THR A 222 -1.84 -1.83 -1.30
CA THR A 222 -0.56 -2.09 -0.63
C THR A 222 0.14 -0.77 -0.32
N ALA A 223 -0.37 -0.08 0.71
CA ALA A 223 0.02 1.27 1.08
C ALA A 223 0.15 1.43 2.61
N CYS A 224 1.08 2.26 3.08
CA CYS A 224 1.34 2.45 4.51
C CYS A 224 0.30 3.37 5.17
N LEU A 225 -0.27 2.95 6.31
CA LEU A 225 -1.16 3.77 7.16
C LEU A 225 -2.44 4.30 6.48
N ALA A 226 -2.71 3.95 5.22
CA ALA A 226 -3.86 4.48 4.50
C ALA A 226 -5.20 4.02 5.09
N GLY A 227 -5.19 2.91 5.86
CA GLY A 227 -6.33 2.38 6.59
C GLY A 227 -6.36 2.72 8.07
N HIS A 228 -5.39 3.50 8.59
CA HIS A 228 -5.37 3.87 10.00
C HIS A 228 -6.73 4.49 10.42
N PRO A 229 -7.21 4.32 11.66
CA PRO A 229 -8.53 4.87 12.06
C PRO A 229 -8.68 6.39 11.88
N GLN A 230 -7.56 7.12 11.91
CA GLN A 230 -7.51 8.56 11.64
C GLN A 230 -7.21 8.90 10.18
N ALA A 231 -7.03 7.91 9.31
CA ALA A 231 -6.73 8.10 7.90
C ALA A 231 -7.99 8.44 7.09
N THR A 232 -7.80 9.29 6.10
CA THR A 232 -8.80 9.66 5.09
C THR A 232 -8.42 9.16 3.71
N ALA A 233 -7.12 8.92 3.44
CA ALA A 233 -6.60 8.62 2.12
C ALA A 233 -7.32 7.43 1.44
N ALA A 234 -7.34 6.24 2.06
CA ALA A 234 -7.98 5.08 1.43
C ALA A 234 -9.51 5.18 1.41
N ARG A 235 -10.12 5.76 2.44
CA ARG A 235 -11.56 5.97 2.51
C ARG A 235 -12.06 6.86 1.37
N ASP A 236 -11.42 8.01 1.19
CA ASP A 236 -11.83 9.00 0.19
C ASP A 236 -11.55 8.47 -1.23
N MET A 237 -10.47 7.69 -1.41
CA MET A 237 -10.22 6.95 -2.65
C MET A 237 -11.33 5.93 -2.94
N ALA A 238 -11.68 5.08 -1.98
CA ALA A 238 -12.72 4.08 -2.16
C ALA A 238 -14.08 4.73 -2.44
N GLN A 239 -14.40 5.83 -1.73
CA GLN A 239 -15.59 6.62 -1.97
C GLN A 239 -15.66 7.14 -3.41
N TYR A 240 -14.57 7.73 -3.90
CA TYR A 240 -14.50 8.16 -5.30
C TYR A 240 -14.70 6.98 -6.26
N MET A 241 -13.99 5.88 -6.06
CA MET A 241 -14.06 4.70 -6.93
C MET A 241 -15.47 4.11 -6.98
N HIS A 242 -16.18 4.03 -5.85
CA HIS A 242 -17.56 3.55 -5.79
C HIS A 242 -18.55 4.53 -6.42
N GLY A 243 -18.38 5.84 -6.20
CA GLY A 243 -19.19 6.88 -6.86
C GLY A 243 -19.06 6.82 -8.39
N GLU A 244 -17.91 6.38 -8.86
CA GLU A 244 -17.59 6.14 -10.26
C GLU A 244 -18.02 4.74 -10.77
N GLY A 245 -18.77 3.99 -9.97
CA GLY A 245 -19.36 2.70 -10.36
C GLY A 245 -18.48 1.47 -10.14
N SER A 246 -17.34 1.58 -9.44
CA SER A 246 -16.64 0.40 -8.93
C SER A 246 -17.52 -0.33 -7.93
N ASN A 247 -17.62 -1.66 -8.06
CA ASN A 247 -18.32 -2.54 -7.12
C ASN A 247 -17.37 -3.37 -6.25
N ARG A 248 -16.06 -3.10 -6.30
CA ARG A 248 -15.04 -3.83 -5.54
C ARG A 248 -15.03 -3.40 -4.09
N THR A 249 -14.83 -4.31 -3.14
CA THR A 249 -14.41 -3.90 -1.80
C THR A 249 -12.92 -3.53 -1.84
N TRP A 250 -12.54 -2.40 -1.23
CA TRP A 250 -11.14 -2.00 -1.12
C TRP A 250 -10.58 -2.32 0.26
N HIS A 251 -9.48 -3.06 0.31
CA HIS A 251 -8.77 -3.43 1.54
C HIS A 251 -7.44 -2.71 1.63
N THR A 252 -7.05 -2.26 2.82
CA THR A 252 -5.73 -1.63 3.06
C THR A 252 -5.28 -1.87 4.50
N SER A 253 -3.97 -1.74 4.78
CA SER A 253 -3.43 -1.93 6.12
C SER A 253 -3.75 -0.78 7.08
N LEU A 254 -4.05 -1.13 8.34
CA LEU A 254 -4.18 -0.19 9.47
C LEU A 254 -2.82 0.42 9.85
N GLY A 255 -1.76 -0.40 9.81
CA GLY A 255 -0.38 0.00 10.05
C GLY A 255 0.42 0.18 8.75
N TYR A 256 1.74 0.00 8.82
CA TYR A 256 2.59 -0.06 7.63
C TYR A 256 2.25 -1.31 6.81
N GLY A 257 2.05 -1.13 5.50
CA GLY A 257 1.82 -2.23 4.59
C GLY A 257 3.11 -3.02 4.41
N VAL A 258 3.13 -4.27 4.88
CA VAL A 258 4.31 -5.12 4.80
C VAL A 258 4.19 -6.06 3.62
N ARG A 259 5.19 -6.01 2.75
CA ARG A 259 5.38 -6.96 1.65
C ARG A 259 6.72 -7.63 1.81
N ARG A 260 6.72 -8.94 1.64
CA ARG A 260 7.93 -9.77 1.56
C ARG A 260 7.75 -10.81 0.48
N SER A 261 8.87 -11.20 -0.11
CA SER A 261 8.95 -12.32 -1.03
C SER A 261 10.25 -13.05 -0.79
N ARG A 262 10.25 -14.35 -1.07
CA ARG A 262 11.47 -15.16 -1.08
C ARG A 262 11.52 -15.92 -2.39
N GLU A 263 12.31 -15.40 -3.33
CA GLU A 263 12.39 -15.91 -4.70
C GLU A 263 12.83 -17.36 -4.76
N SER A 264 13.79 -17.76 -3.92
CA SER A 264 14.27 -19.14 -3.83
C SER A 264 13.17 -20.14 -3.46
N GLU A 265 12.10 -19.67 -2.81
CA GLU A 265 10.96 -20.48 -2.39
C GLU A 265 9.67 -20.13 -3.16
N GLY A 266 9.75 -19.19 -4.11
CA GLY A 266 8.67 -18.81 -5.00
C GLY A 266 7.44 -18.20 -4.32
N TRP A 267 7.55 -17.63 -3.12
CA TRP A 267 6.40 -17.07 -2.40
C TRP A 267 6.47 -15.57 -2.12
N SER A 268 5.29 -14.97 -1.98
CA SER A 268 5.12 -13.61 -1.47
C SER A 268 3.94 -13.47 -0.51
N ILE A 269 4.07 -12.55 0.45
CA ILE A 269 3.08 -12.27 1.51
C ILE A 269 2.71 -10.80 1.52
N PHE A 270 1.51 -10.49 1.99
CA PHE A 270 1.09 -9.13 2.32
C PHE A 270 0.54 -9.11 3.75
N GLY A 271 0.72 -7.98 4.42
CA GLY A 271 0.35 -7.83 5.81
C GLY A 271 0.33 -6.39 6.27
N SER A 272 0.02 -6.22 7.55
CA SER A 272 0.07 -4.95 8.25
C SER A 272 0.98 -5.07 9.45
N SER A 273 1.82 -4.05 9.67
CA SER A 273 2.50 -3.89 10.95
C SER A 273 1.53 -3.52 12.06
N GLN A 274 1.99 -3.59 13.31
CA GLN A 274 1.39 -2.87 14.43
C GLN A 274 1.23 -1.37 14.13
N TRP A 275 0.29 -0.73 14.82
CA TRP A 275 0.03 0.72 14.77
C TRP A 275 -0.20 1.23 16.19
N TRP A 276 -0.24 2.55 16.38
CA TRP A 276 -0.44 3.18 17.68
C TRP A 276 -1.71 3.99 17.66
N ASP A 277 -2.59 3.78 18.64
CA ASP A 277 -3.80 4.57 18.76
C ASP A 277 -3.54 5.97 19.31
N GLU A 278 -4.61 6.76 19.43
CA GLU A 278 -4.57 8.13 19.95
C GLU A 278 -4.05 8.26 21.39
N TYR A 279 -3.98 7.14 22.13
CA TYR A 279 -3.44 7.07 23.49
C TYR A 279 -2.00 6.55 23.52
N GLY A 280 -1.38 6.29 22.37
CA GLY A 280 -0.04 5.72 22.25
C GLY A 280 0.00 4.23 22.61
N ILE A 281 -1.14 3.53 22.63
CA ILE A 281 -1.18 2.09 22.87
C ILE A 281 -0.88 1.36 21.56
N GLU A 282 0.11 0.47 21.58
CA GLU A 282 0.41 -0.41 20.45
C GLU A 282 -0.77 -1.36 20.22
N ARG A 283 -1.31 -1.33 19.00
CA ARG A 283 -2.37 -2.21 18.52
C ARG A 283 -1.78 -3.18 17.49
N PRO A 284 -2.29 -4.42 17.42
CA PRO A 284 -1.90 -5.33 16.35
C PRO A 284 -2.18 -4.67 15.00
N GLY A 285 -1.45 -5.08 13.97
CA GLY A 285 -1.84 -4.75 12.60
C GLY A 285 -3.23 -5.25 12.24
N GLY A 286 -3.65 -4.95 11.03
CA GLY A 286 -4.89 -5.49 10.48
C GLY A 286 -5.21 -4.81 9.17
N LEU A 287 -6.35 -5.16 8.60
CA LEU A 287 -6.89 -4.49 7.44
C LEU A 287 -8.19 -3.76 7.80
N VAL A 288 -8.47 -2.72 7.05
CA VAL A 288 -9.81 -2.13 6.97
C VAL A 288 -10.37 -2.33 5.56
N SER A 289 -11.68 -2.52 5.48
CA SER A 289 -12.41 -2.73 4.22
C SER A 289 -13.39 -1.60 3.96
N TYR A 290 -13.37 -1.06 2.74
CA TYR A 290 -14.34 -0.08 2.25
C TYR A 290 -15.22 -0.76 1.20
N ARG A 291 -16.46 -1.06 1.56
CA ARG A 291 -17.45 -1.73 0.69
C ARG A 291 -18.20 -0.72 -0.16
N PRO A 292 -18.64 -1.07 -1.39
CA PRO A 292 -19.53 -0.22 -2.15
C PRO A 292 -20.84 0.03 -1.37
N PRO A 293 -21.46 1.21 -1.48
CA PRO A 293 -22.76 1.46 -0.88
C PRO A 293 -23.75 0.38 -1.36
N GLN A 294 -24.44 -0.27 -0.42
CA GLN A 294 -25.52 -1.17 -0.79
C GLN A 294 -26.58 -0.34 -1.50
N ARG A 295 -26.79 -0.58 -2.80
CA ARG A 295 -27.95 -0.02 -3.50
C ARG A 295 -29.15 -0.51 -2.71
N GLN A 296 -29.94 0.40 -2.12
CA GLN A 296 -31.20 0.05 -1.51
C GLN A 296 -32.02 -0.68 -2.58
N GLN A 297 -32.13 -2.01 -2.44
CA GLN A 297 -32.92 -2.85 -3.32
C GLN A 297 -34.37 -2.41 -3.17
N GLY A 298 -34.79 -1.42 -3.96
CA GLY A 298 -36.06 -0.74 -3.80
C GLY A 298 -36.16 0.61 -4.51
N GLN A 299 -35.04 1.31 -4.74
CA GLN A 299 -35.05 2.47 -5.64
C GLN A 299 -34.98 2.00 -7.09
N MET A 300 -36.15 1.93 -7.74
CA MET A 300 -36.24 1.61 -9.16
C MET A 300 -35.45 2.63 -10.00
N PRO A 301 -34.71 2.18 -11.03
CA PRO A 301 -34.03 3.07 -11.97
C PRO A 301 -35.09 3.85 -12.76
N GLY A 302 -35.33 5.09 -12.36
CA GLY A 302 -36.34 5.95 -12.98
C GLY A 302 -36.61 7.26 -12.23
N GLN A 303 -36.35 7.31 -10.93
CA GLN A 303 -36.32 8.58 -10.19
C GLN A 303 -34.89 9.11 -10.15
N GLN A 304 -34.49 9.79 -11.24
CA GLN A 304 -33.29 10.63 -11.20
C GLN A 304 -33.53 11.73 -10.16
N ALA A 305 -32.85 11.62 -9.01
CA ALA A 305 -32.76 12.75 -8.10
C ALA A 305 -32.18 13.94 -8.89
N PRO A 306 -32.77 15.14 -8.79
CA PRO A 306 -32.25 16.31 -9.48
C PRO A 306 -30.77 16.47 -9.14
N SER A 307 -29.96 16.74 -10.17
CA SER A 307 -28.51 16.91 -10.08
C SER A 307 -28.16 18.11 -9.19
N SER A 308 -28.22 17.93 -7.87
CA SER A 308 -27.69 18.90 -6.93
C SER A 308 -26.18 18.77 -6.98
N SER A 309 -25.51 19.77 -7.56
CA SER A 309 -24.05 19.98 -7.51
C SER A 309 -23.52 20.29 -6.10
N GLY A 310 -24.28 19.95 -5.06
CA GLY A 310 -23.85 20.05 -3.67
C GLY A 310 -23.17 18.74 -3.28
N SER A 311 -21.94 18.83 -2.79
CA SER A 311 -21.17 17.72 -2.22
C SER A 311 -21.94 17.07 -1.06
N ALA A 312 -22.86 16.16 -1.36
CA ALA A 312 -23.47 15.31 -0.37
C ALA A 312 -22.39 14.33 0.12
N HIS A 313 -21.79 14.64 1.26
CA HIS A 313 -20.93 13.71 1.98
C HIS A 313 -21.78 12.52 2.44
N THR A 314 -21.93 11.52 1.58
CA THR A 314 -22.33 10.18 2.03
C THR A 314 -21.18 9.69 2.88
N SER A 315 -21.33 9.73 4.20
CA SER A 315 -20.33 9.18 5.11
C SER A 315 -20.25 7.68 4.87
N TYR A 316 -19.04 7.18 4.65
CA TYR A 316 -18.80 5.75 4.82
C TYR A 316 -18.92 5.48 6.32
N PRO A 317 -19.94 4.74 6.78
CA PRO A 317 -19.89 4.27 8.15
C PRO A 317 -18.62 3.46 8.29
N TYR A 318 -17.80 3.77 9.30
CA TYR A 318 -16.70 2.90 9.70
C TYR A 318 -17.33 1.55 10.11
N GLN A 319 -17.38 0.61 9.17
CA GLN A 319 -17.95 -0.71 9.37
C GLN A 319 -16.81 -1.66 9.73
N GLY A 320 -16.54 -1.74 11.03
CA GLY A 320 -15.65 -2.75 11.59
C GLY A 320 -14.48 -2.14 12.33
N GLY A 321 -14.55 -2.15 13.67
CA GLY A 321 -13.34 -2.32 14.44
C GLY A 321 -12.81 -3.74 14.18
N PRO A 322 -11.49 -3.94 14.09
CA PRO A 322 -10.92 -5.29 14.02
C PRO A 322 -11.48 -6.13 15.18
N SER A 323 -12.14 -7.24 14.84
CA SER A 323 -12.50 -8.26 15.82
C SER A 323 -11.23 -8.99 16.20
N TYR A 324 -10.51 -8.48 17.21
CA TYR A 324 -9.38 -9.19 17.76
C TYR A 324 -9.91 -10.37 18.59
N PRO A 325 -9.62 -11.63 18.24
CA PRO A 325 -9.74 -12.70 19.22
C PRO A 325 -8.68 -12.41 20.30
N TYR A 326 -9.14 -11.90 21.44
CA TYR A 326 -8.31 -11.84 22.63
C TYR A 326 -8.09 -13.31 23.07
N GLN A 327 -6.93 -13.88 22.76
CA GLN A 327 -6.50 -15.11 23.42
C GLN A 327 -5.72 -14.69 24.69
N PRO A 328 -6.17 -15.12 25.88
CA PRO A 328 -5.57 -14.74 27.17
C PRO A 328 -4.16 -15.28 27.37
#